data_AF-A0A958FL02-F1
#
_entry.id   AF-A0A958FL02-F1
#
_cell.length_a   1.000
_cell.length_b   1.000
_cell.length_c   1.000
_cell.angle_alpha   90.00
_cell.angle_beta   90.00
_cell.angle_gamma   90.00
#
_symmetry.space_group_name_H-M   'P 1'
#
loop_
_entity.id
_entity.type
_entity.pdbx_description
1 polymer ?
#
loop_
_entity_poly.entity_id
_entity_poly.type
_entity_poly.pdbx_seq_one_letter_code
_entity_poly.pdbx_strand_id
1 'polypeptide(L)'
;RNRKKIVVTGAQVGEINALSVISWGDFAFGQPNRITAKTYIGNDSLVSIDRKAGLTGKIHDKGSYILSGFFNAQFGEYAPVAFSASLTFEQSFSKIDGDSASSTELYALLSSLSGVPIKQGIAVTGSVNQNGEIQAIGGVNEKIEGFFEICRHKGLTGEQGVMIPRSNVSDLVLKETVREAVAAGKFHIWAVDTVDDGLEVLTGAKAGKRNKSGKFTRGSIYAKVEERMRLFSERAEKHRKSLSDSQKKNAEEPAPPKNDPPEENPPQEKGKEKKKKKRKKKTL
;
A
#
# COMPACT_ATOMS: atom_id res chain seq x y z
N ARG A 1 -13.81 23.76 0.21
CA ARG A 1 -14.28 22.60 1.01
C ARG A 1 -13.77 21.32 0.34
N ASN A 2 -13.01 20.49 1.07
CA ASN A 2 -12.24 19.37 0.53
C ASN A 2 -13.11 18.36 -0.24
N ARG A 3 -13.05 18.39 -1.58
CA ARG A 3 -13.59 17.33 -2.43
C ARG A 3 -12.72 16.09 -2.24
N LYS A 4 -13.12 15.16 -1.36
CA LYS A 4 -12.48 13.83 -1.29
C LYS A 4 -12.58 13.18 -2.67
N LYS A 5 -11.44 12.80 -3.24
CA LYS A 5 -11.35 12.19 -4.58
C LYS A 5 -11.73 10.70 -4.53
N ILE A 6 -12.99 10.41 -4.21
CA ILE A 6 -13.55 9.06 -4.36
C ILE A 6 -14.09 8.93 -5.78
N VAL A 7 -13.50 8.01 -6.53
CA VAL A 7 -13.92 7.62 -7.88
C VAL A 7 -14.82 6.39 -7.73
N VAL A 8 -15.97 6.38 -8.40
CA VAL A 8 -16.99 5.32 -8.28
C VAL A 8 -17.37 4.71 -9.63
N THR A 9 -16.55 4.95 -10.66
CA THR A 9 -16.72 4.48 -12.04
C THR A 9 -15.36 4.25 -12.69
N GLY A 10 -15.32 3.44 -13.74
CA GLY A 10 -14.08 3.09 -14.43
C GLY A 10 -13.18 2.16 -13.62
N ALA A 11 -11.91 2.06 -14.01
CA ALA A 11 -10.94 1.15 -13.39
C ALA A 11 -9.55 1.78 -13.30
N GLN A 12 -8.77 1.42 -12.28
CA GLN A 12 -7.43 1.97 -12.03
C GLN A 12 -6.47 0.90 -11.51
N VAL A 13 -5.18 1.02 -11.86
CA VAL A 13 -4.13 0.10 -11.39
C VAL A 13 -3.59 0.56 -10.04
N GLY A 14 -3.59 -0.33 -9.06
CA GLY A 14 -3.08 -0.05 -7.72
C GLY A 14 -3.88 1.00 -6.95
N GLU A 15 -5.15 1.21 -7.30
CA GLU A 15 -6.06 2.08 -6.54
C GLU A 15 -7.35 1.32 -6.23
N ILE A 16 -7.87 1.49 -5.01
CA ILE A 16 -9.09 0.81 -4.56
C ILE A 16 -9.80 1.62 -3.47
N ASN A 17 -11.13 1.48 -3.40
CA ASN A 17 -11.93 2.09 -2.36
C ASN A 17 -12.04 1.15 -1.15
N ALA A 18 -11.45 1.54 -0.02
CA ALA A 18 -11.63 0.90 1.28
C ALA A 18 -12.77 1.54 2.06
N LEU A 19 -13.31 0.84 3.05
CA LEU A 19 -14.38 1.36 3.90
C LEU A 19 -13.96 1.36 5.38
N SER A 20 -14.10 2.50 6.04
CA SER A 20 -13.95 2.65 7.49
C SER A 20 -15.28 3.07 8.12
N VAL A 21 -15.37 2.97 9.44
CA VAL A 21 -16.47 3.56 10.22
C VAL A 21 -15.93 4.75 11.00
N ILE A 22 -16.68 5.84 11.02
CA ILE A 22 -16.44 6.97 11.92
C ILE A 22 -17.61 7.04 12.89
N SER A 23 -17.29 7.11 14.17
CA SER A 23 -18.27 7.29 15.23
C SER A 23 -18.19 8.71 15.78
N TRP A 24 -19.35 9.35 15.97
CA TRP A 24 -19.48 10.67 16.58
C TRP A 24 -20.65 10.63 17.57
N GLY A 25 -20.31 10.50 18.86
CA GLY A 25 -21.32 10.21 19.89
C GLY A 25 -22.02 8.89 19.59
N ASP A 26 -23.36 8.93 19.57
CA ASP A 26 -24.22 7.77 19.32
C ASP A 26 -24.42 7.46 17.83
N PHE A 27 -23.81 8.25 16.94
CA PHE A 27 -23.92 8.05 15.49
C PHE A 27 -22.67 7.38 14.93
N ALA A 28 -22.87 6.45 14.00
CA ALA A 28 -21.81 5.82 13.22
C ALA A 28 -22.11 5.95 11.72
N PHE A 29 -21.07 6.28 10.93
CA PHE A 29 -21.17 6.42 9.48
C PHE A 29 -20.05 5.66 8.79
N GLY A 30 -20.37 4.96 7.71
CA GLY A 30 -19.37 4.44 6.80
C GLY A 30 -18.73 5.56 6.00
N GLN A 31 -17.41 5.52 5.90
CA GLN A 31 -16.64 6.43 5.07
C GLN A 31 -15.76 5.64 4.10
N PRO A 32 -15.87 5.86 2.78
CA PRO A 32 -14.89 5.36 1.86
C PRO A 32 -13.61 6.16 1.91
N ASN A 33 -12.49 5.44 1.84
CA ASN A 33 -11.15 5.98 1.75
C ASN A 33 -10.48 5.36 0.54
N ARG A 34 -9.82 6.17 -0.27
CA ARG A 34 -9.05 5.68 -1.41
C ARG A 34 -7.70 5.20 -0.93
N ILE A 35 -7.36 3.94 -1.20
CA ILE A 35 -6.03 3.39 -0.96
C ILE A 35 -5.28 3.37 -2.28
N THR A 36 -4.01 3.80 -2.26
CA THR A 36 -3.09 3.62 -3.39
C THR A 36 -1.91 2.73 -3.01
N ALA A 37 -1.48 1.93 -3.99
CA ALA A 37 -0.34 1.02 -3.90
C ALA A 37 0.60 1.27 -5.08
N LYS A 38 1.86 1.58 -4.80
CA LYS A 38 2.92 1.66 -5.80
C LYS A 38 3.99 0.63 -5.48
N THR A 39 4.35 -0.18 -6.47
CA THR A 39 5.38 -1.22 -6.35
C THR A 39 6.58 -0.88 -7.22
N TYR A 40 7.77 -1.15 -6.68
CA TYR A 40 9.05 -0.82 -7.31
C TYR A 40 10.12 -1.84 -6.91
N ILE A 41 11.25 -1.79 -7.60
CA ILE A 41 12.39 -2.68 -7.35
C ILE A 41 12.93 -2.38 -5.94
N GLY A 42 13.04 -3.41 -5.10
CA GLY A 42 13.51 -3.29 -3.72
C GLY A 42 13.63 -4.65 -3.04
N ASN A 43 14.21 -4.69 -1.84
CA ASN A 43 14.48 -5.93 -1.11
C ASN A 43 13.49 -6.09 0.06
N ASP A 44 12.24 -6.40 -0.27
CA ASP A 44 11.19 -6.82 0.67
C ASP A 44 10.90 -5.83 1.80
N SER A 45 10.49 -4.61 1.43
CA SER A 45 9.90 -3.69 2.39
C SER A 45 8.51 -3.27 1.94
N LEU A 46 7.50 -3.86 2.58
CA LEU A 46 6.17 -3.29 2.57
C LEU A 46 6.18 -2.05 3.47
N VAL A 47 6.10 -0.89 2.84
CA VAL A 47 6.08 0.41 3.51
C VAL A 47 4.65 0.93 3.50
N SER A 48 3.99 0.91 4.66
CA SER A 48 2.83 1.76 4.89
C SER A 48 3.32 3.18 5.20
N ILE A 49 2.94 4.14 4.35
CA ILE A 49 3.25 5.57 4.53
C ILE A 49 2.58 6.06 5.82
N ASP A 50 1.32 5.70 6.04
CA ASP A 50 0.56 6.04 7.24
C ASP A 50 1.24 5.52 8.51
N ARG A 51 1.80 4.31 8.46
CA ARG A 51 2.58 3.74 9.57
C ARG A 51 3.85 4.53 9.84
N LYS A 52 4.62 4.86 8.79
CA LYS A 52 5.83 5.68 8.94
C LYS A 52 5.53 7.09 9.45
N ALA A 53 4.35 7.61 9.16
CA ALA A 53 3.88 8.90 9.66
C ALA A 53 3.31 8.84 11.09
N GLY A 54 3.23 7.67 11.70
CA GLY A 54 2.65 7.49 13.04
C GLY A 54 1.12 7.63 13.07
N LEU A 55 0.46 7.46 11.92
CA LEU A 55 -1.00 7.57 11.77
C LEU A 55 -1.71 6.22 11.93
N THR A 56 -1.00 5.11 12.10
CA THR A 56 -1.59 3.77 12.28
C THR A 56 -1.52 3.30 13.73
N GLY A 57 -2.45 2.41 14.11
CA GLY A 57 -2.38 1.66 15.36
C GLY A 57 -1.81 0.25 15.19
N LYS A 58 -1.69 -0.48 16.32
CA LYS A 58 -0.99 -1.78 16.36
C LYS A 58 -1.69 -2.88 15.57
N ILE A 59 -3.02 -2.83 15.47
CA ILE A 59 -3.79 -3.85 14.75
C ILE A 59 -3.60 -3.66 13.25
N HIS A 60 -3.64 -2.42 12.78
CA HIS A 60 -3.32 -2.09 11.38
C HIS A 60 -1.87 -2.49 11.03
N ASP A 61 -0.91 -2.15 11.90
CA ASP A 61 0.50 -2.54 11.72
C ASP A 61 0.68 -4.06 11.61
N LYS A 62 -0.05 -4.85 12.42
CA LYS A 62 -0.06 -6.32 12.31
C LYS A 62 -0.54 -6.77 10.94
N GLY A 63 -1.57 -6.11 10.39
CA GLY A 63 -2.08 -6.36 9.04
C GLY A 63 -0.97 -6.30 7.98
N SER A 64 -0.07 -5.32 8.05
CA SER A 64 1.04 -5.21 7.09
C SER A 64 1.98 -6.43 7.10
N TYR A 65 2.24 -7.03 8.27
CA TYR A 65 3.03 -8.26 8.36
C TYR A 65 2.27 -9.48 7.83
N ILE A 66 0.94 -9.50 7.98
CA ILE A 66 0.11 -10.55 7.37
C ILE A 66 0.21 -10.50 5.84
N LEU A 67 0.20 -9.30 5.26
CA LEU A 67 0.37 -9.14 3.81
C LEU A 67 1.74 -9.66 3.35
N SER A 68 2.81 -9.32 4.06
CA SER A 68 4.15 -9.90 3.79
C SER A 68 4.13 -11.42 3.89
N GLY A 69 3.48 -11.99 4.91
CA GLY A 69 3.31 -13.44 5.07
C GLY A 69 2.59 -14.08 3.88
N PHE A 70 1.49 -13.48 3.41
CA PHE A 70 0.78 -13.92 2.22
C PHE A 70 1.68 -13.92 0.98
N PHE A 71 2.43 -12.84 0.72
CA PHE A 71 3.32 -12.80 -0.45
C PHE A 71 4.43 -13.84 -0.37
N ASN A 72 5.02 -14.02 0.81
CA ASN A 72 6.08 -15.00 1.03
C ASN A 72 5.57 -16.43 0.83
N ALA A 73 4.38 -16.76 1.33
CA ALA A 73 3.77 -18.07 1.12
C ALA A 73 3.34 -18.28 -0.34
N GLN A 74 2.72 -17.28 -0.97
CA GLN A 74 2.13 -17.42 -2.30
C GLN A 74 3.18 -17.40 -3.42
N PHE A 75 4.28 -16.64 -3.26
CA PHE A 75 5.28 -16.41 -4.32
C PHE A 75 6.71 -16.78 -3.94
N GLY A 76 7.06 -16.78 -2.65
CA GLY A 76 8.45 -16.88 -2.18
C GLY A 76 9.14 -18.21 -2.44
N GLU A 77 8.40 -19.30 -2.66
CA GLU A 77 8.99 -20.62 -2.94
C GLU A 77 9.68 -20.68 -4.33
N TYR A 78 9.18 -19.95 -5.32
CA TYR A 78 9.60 -20.06 -6.73
C TYR A 78 10.31 -18.82 -7.27
N ALA A 79 10.19 -17.68 -6.58
CA ALA A 79 10.86 -16.44 -6.95
C ALA A 79 11.27 -15.65 -5.69
N PRO A 80 12.45 -15.03 -5.67
CA PRO A 80 12.78 -14.07 -4.62
C PRO A 80 11.74 -12.95 -4.59
N VAL A 81 11.23 -12.64 -3.41
CA VAL A 81 10.32 -11.50 -3.20
C VAL A 81 11.12 -10.21 -3.28
N ALA A 82 11.44 -9.81 -4.52
CA ALA A 82 12.32 -8.68 -4.82
C ALA A 82 11.51 -7.43 -5.18
N PHE A 83 10.53 -7.06 -4.34
CA PHE A 83 9.82 -5.81 -4.48
C PHE A 83 9.77 -5.03 -3.16
N SER A 84 9.67 -3.72 -3.30
CA SER A 84 9.20 -2.84 -2.24
C SER A 84 7.88 -2.23 -2.69
N ALA A 85 7.03 -1.88 -1.73
CA ALA A 85 5.78 -1.20 -2.03
C ALA A 85 5.51 -0.08 -1.05
N SER A 86 4.93 1.00 -1.56
CA SER A 86 4.36 2.08 -0.76
C SER A 86 2.83 2.00 -0.80
N LEU A 87 2.21 1.90 0.38
CA LEU A 87 0.76 1.95 0.57
C LEU A 87 0.37 3.23 1.31
N THR A 88 -0.72 3.86 0.90
CA THR A 88 -1.30 4.98 1.66
C THR A 88 -2.80 5.10 1.54
N PHE A 89 -3.43 5.58 2.62
CA PHE A 89 -4.78 6.10 2.62
C PHE A 89 -4.78 7.56 2.17
N GLU A 90 -5.21 7.77 0.93
CA GLU A 90 -5.22 9.10 0.31
C GLU A 90 -6.14 10.07 1.05
N GLN A 91 -5.61 11.26 1.35
CA GLN A 91 -6.32 12.31 2.09
C GLN A 91 -6.81 11.88 3.48
N SER A 92 -6.17 10.88 4.09
CA SER A 92 -6.34 10.54 5.50
C SER A 92 -5.35 11.32 6.36
N PHE A 93 -5.88 12.01 7.38
CA PHE A 93 -5.08 12.75 8.36
C PHE A 93 -5.41 12.35 9.81
N SER A 94 -6.29 11.37 9.96
CA SER A 94 -6.75 10.86 11.24
C SER A 94 -6.10 9.50 11.50
N LYS A 95 -6.04 9.12 12.77
CA LYS A 95 -5.50 7.81 13.14
C LYS A 95 -6.35 6.68 12.56
N ILE A 96 -5.70 5.70 11.93
CA ILE A 96 -6.30 4.49 11.37
C ILE A 96 -5.91 3.31 12.25
N ASP A 97 -6.87 2.50 12.67
CA ASP A 97 -6.58 1.24 13.36
C ASP A 97 -7.63 0.18 13.02
N GLY A 98 -7.30 -1.08 13.31
CA GLY A 98 -8.06 -2.26 12.91
C GLY A 98 -7.49 -2.93 11.66
N ASP A 99 -8.01 -4.12 11.36
CA ASP A 99 -7.55 -4.99 10.28
C ASP A 99 -8.51 -5.04 9.08
N SER A 100 -9.65 -4.35 9.15
CA SER A 100 -10.73 -4.45 8.16
C SER A 100 -10.42 -3.89 6.76
N ALA A 101 -9.24 -3.29 6.57
CA ALA A 101 -8.73 -2.81 5.29
C ALA A 101 -7.60 -3.70 4.71
N SER A 102 -7.16 -4.73 5.44
CA SER A 102 -6.01 -5.54 5.03
C SER A 102 -6.24 -6.29 3.72
N SER A 103 -7.44 -6.87 3.50
CA SER A 103 -7.78 -7.45 2.19
C SER A 103 -7.76 -6.41 1.07
N THR A 104 -8.28 -5.21 1.35
CA THR A 104 -8.32 -4.08 0.41
C THR A 104 -6.91 -3.63 0.00
N GLU A 105 -6.00 -3.49 0.96
CA GLU A 105 -4.59 -3.19 0.71
C GLU A 105 -3.90 -4.29 -0.12
N LEU A 106 -4.21 -5.56 0.16
CA LEU A 106 -3.68 -6.70 -0.60
C LEU A 106 -4.11 -6.65 -2.07
N TYR A 107 -5.39 -6.37 -2.35
CA TYR A 107 -5.87 -6.20 -3.73
C TYR A 107 -5.15 -5.07 -4.45
N ALA A 108 -4.92 -3.94 -3.79
CA ALA A 108 -4.18 -2.82 -4.36
C ALA A 108 -2.73 -3.21 -4.72
N LEU A 109 -2.04 -3.95 -3.84
CA LEU A 109 -0.69 -4.46 -4.10
C LEU A 109 -0.67 -5.42 -5.29
N LEU A 110 -1.59 -6.39 -5.33
CA LEU A 110 -1.69 -7.37 -6.40
C LEU A 110 -2.01 -6.70 -7.75
N SER A 111 -2.88 -5.69 -7.76
CA SER A 111 -3.14 -4.87 -8.95
C SER A 111 -1.89 -4.10 -9.39
N SER A 112 -1.19 -3.45 -8.45
CA SER A 112 0.04 -2.69 -8.72
C SER A 112 1.14 -3.57 -9.33
N LEU A 113 1.31 -4.80 -8.83
CA LEU A 113 2.29 -5.76 -9.33
C LEU A 113 1.88 -6.37 -10.68
N SER A 114 0.61 -6.78 -10.82
CA SER A 114 0.12 -7.44 -12.05
C SER A 114 -0.14 -6.48 -13.20
N GLY A 115 -0.32 -5.18 -12.90
CA GLY A 115 -0.77 -4.17 -13.86
C GLY A 115 -2.25 -4.30 -14.24
N VAL A 116 -3.02 -5.17 -13.58
CA VAL A 116 -4.45 -5.39 -13.87
C VAL A 116 -5.28 -4.34 -13.12
N PRO A 117 -6.13 -3.55 -13.80
CA PRO A 117 -6.90 -2.49 -13.16
C PRO A 117 -8.07 -3.05 -12.34
N ILE A 118 -8.37 -2.38 -11.23
CA ILE A 118 -9.50 -2.66 -10.32
C ILE A 118 -10.65 -1.71 -10.64
N LYS A 119 -11.87 -2.24 -10.73
CA LYS A 119 -13.11 -1.47 -10.90
C LYS A 119 -13.35 -0.56 -9.70
N GLN A 120 -13.40 0.75 -9.94
CA GLN A 120 -13.56 1.76 -8.88
C GLN A 120 -15.01 1.89 -8.39
N GLY A 121 -15.98 1.35 -9.13
CA GLY A 121 -17.37 1.24 -8.67
C GLY A 121 -17.55 0.26 -7.51
N ILE A 122 -16.54 -0.54 -7.17
CA ILE A 122 -16.61 -1.55 -6.11
C ILE A 122 -15.74 -1.07 -4.94
N ALA A 123 -16.36 -0.88 -3.77
CA ALA A 123 -15.62 -0.70 -2.52
C ALA A 123 -15.45 -2.02 -1.78
N VAL A 124 -14.42 -2.10 -0.94
CA VAL A 124 -14.02 -3.34 -0.28
C VAL A 124 -13.82 -3.12 1.21
N THR A 125 -14.32 -4.07 1.99
CA THR A 125 -13.94 -4.25 3.40
C THR A 125 -13.78 -5.73 3.69
N GLY A 126 -12.89 -6.04 4.63
CA GLY A 126 -12.60 -7.40 5.04
C GLY A 126 -11.20 -7.50 5.61
N SER A 127 -11.05 -8.27 6.68
CA SER A 127 -9.72 -8.67 7.13
C SER A 127 -9.23 -9.85 6.27
N VAL A 128 -7.92 -10.10 6.26
CA VAL A 128 -7.32 -11.23 5.55
C VAL A 128 -6.25 -11.87 6.43
N ASN A 129 -6.12 -13.19 6.36
CA ASN A 129 -5.02 -13.91 7.01
C ASN A 129 -3.91 -14.29 6.01
N GLN A 130 -2.84 -14.94 6.49
CA GLN A 130 -1.69 -15.29 5.65
C GLN A 130 -2.02 -16.35 4.57
N ASN A 131 -3.13 -17.08 4.72
CA ASN A 131 -3.60 -18.07 3.75
C ASN A 131 -4.47 -17.45 2.65
N GLY A 132 -4.76 -16.15 2.73
CA GLY A 132 -5.65 -15.47 1.79
C GLY A 132 -7.14 -15.70 2.07
N GLU A 133 -7.51 -16.14 3.27
CA GLU A 133 -8.90 -16.27 3.69
C GLU A 133 -9.43 -14.91 4.17
N ILE A 134 -10.62 -14.54 3.70
CA ILE A 134 -11.27 -13.27 4.05
C ILE A 134 -12.05 -13.44 5.35
N GLN A 135 -11.83 -12.53 6.30
CA GLN A 135 -12.33 -12.63 7.67
C GLN A 135 -13.32 -11.51 7.99
N ALA A 136 -14.24 -11.83 8.92
CA ALA A 136 -15.29 -10.94 9.37
C ALA A 136 -14.75 -9.60 9.89
N ILE A 137 -15.55 -8.56 9.73
CA ILE A 137 -15.27 -7.20 10.20
C ILE A 137 -16.44 -6.63 10.98
N GLY A 138 -16.18 -5.59 11.78
CA GLY A 138 -17.22 -4.81 12.42
C GLY A 138 -17.78 -3.71 11.50
N GLY A 139 -19.04 -3.34 11.75
CA GLY A 139 -19.71 -2.20 11.12
C GLY A 139 -20.01 -2.40 9.63
N VAL A 140 -20.37 -3.61 9.23
CA VAL A 140 -20.61 -3.95 7.81
C VAL A 140 -21.76 -3.14 7.21
N ASN A 141 -22.83 -2.91 7.98
CA ASN A 141 -24.00 -2.15 7.53
C ASN A 141 -23.63 -0.69 7.26
N GLU A 142 -22.98 -0.03 8.21
CA GLU A 142 -22.54 1.36 8.11
C GLU A 142 -21.61 1.55 6.90
N LYS A 143 -20.68 0.61 6.70
CA LYS A 143 -19.75 0.62 5.56
C LYS A 143 -20.47 0.51 4.23
N ILE A 144 -21.41 -0.43 4.09
CA ILE A 144 -22.21 -0.61 2.86
C ILE A 144 -23.02 0.66 2.58
N GLU A 145 -23.75 1.15 3.58
CA GLU A 145 -24.61 2.31 3.46
C GLU A 145 -23.82 3.58 3.13
N GLY A 146 -22.65 3.78 3.75
CA GLY A 146 -21.79 4.93 3.47
C GLY A 146 -21.29 4.97 2.02
N PHE A 147 -20.93 3.81 1.44
CA PHE A 147 -20.54 3.76 0.03
C PHE A 147 -21.73 3.92 -0.92
N PHE A 148 -22.87 3.29 -0.59
CA PHE A 148 -24.11 3.44 -1.34
C PHE A 148 -24.52 4.91 -1.46
N GLU A 149 -24.47 5.66 -0.36
CA GLU A 149 -24.82 7.09 -0.37
C GLU A 149 -23.93 7.90 -1.32
N ILE A 150 -22.62 7.62 -1.33
CA ILE A 150 -21.70 8.31 -2.25
C ILE A 150 -21.96 7.93 -3.71
N CYS A 151 -22.28 6.67 -3.99
CA CYS A 151 -22.68 6.23 -5.33
C CYS A 151 -23.99 6.91 -5.75
N ARG A 152 -24.99 6.93 -4.87
CA ARG A 152 -26.29 7.58 -5.09
C ARG A 152 -26.12 9.07 -5.39
N HIS A 153 -25.33 9.78 -4.60
CA HIS A 153 -25.03 11.20 -4.81
C HIS A 153 -24.27 11.49 -6.10
N LYS A 154 -23.44 10.56 -6.57
CA LYS A 154 -22.70 10.67 -7.84
C LYS A 154 -23.47 10.12 -9.05
N GLY A 155 -24.63 9.52 -8.84
CA GLY A 155 -25.41 8.79 -9.84
C GLY A 155 -25.10 7.29 -9.82
N LEU A 156 -26.16 6.50 -9.62
CA LEU A 156 -26.08 5.03 -9.67
C LEU A 156 -25.92 4.57 -11.13
N THR A 157 -24.90 3.75 -11.37
CA THR A 157 -24.58 3.22 -12.71
C THR A 157 -25.12 1.81 -12.94
N GLY A 158 -25.50 1.09 -11.88
CA GLY A 158 -25.81 -0.34 -11.95
C GLY A 158 -24.59 -1.26 -11.89
N GLU A 159 -23.38 -0.73 -11.83
CA GLU A 159 -22.15 -1.53 -11.65
C GLU A 159 -21.54 -1.38 -10.25
N GLN A 160 -22.07 -0.45 -9.45
CA GLN A 160 -21.52 -0.11 -8.15
C GLN A 160 -21.95 -1.09 -7.06
N GLY A 161 -21.11 -1.24 -6.04
CA GLY A 161 -21.44 -2.11 -4.93
C GLY A 161 -20.34 -2.22 -3.89
N VAL A 162 -20.54 -3.12 -2.94
CA VAL A 162 -19.56 -3.43 -1.90
C VAL A 162 -19.24 -4.91 -1.87
N MET A 163 -17.94 -5.21 -1.81
CA MET A 163 -17.43 -6.54 -1.54
C MET A 163 -17.16 -6.70 -0.05
N ILE A 164 -17.72 -7.75 0.56
CA ILE A 164 -17.68 -8.05 1.99
C ILE A 164 -17.23 -9.49 2.26
N PRO A 165 -16.78 -9.81 3.49
CA PRO A 165 -16.56 -11.20 3.90
C PRO A 165 -17.87 -11.99 3.86
N ARG A 166 -17.83 -13.23 3.37
CA ARG A 166 -18.98 -14.17 3.43
C ARG A 166 -19.51 -14.33 4.85
N SER A 167 -18.61 -14.36 5.83
CA SER A 167 -18.96 -14.50 7.24
C SER A 167 -19.77 -13.34 7.81
N ASN A 168 -19.80 -12.17 7.16
CA ASN A 168 -20.63 -11.04 7.58
C ASN A 168 -22.04 -11.05 6.97
N VAL A 169 -22.39 -12.01 6.11
CA VAL A 169 -23.72 -12.05 5.47
C VAL A 169 -24.83 -12.17 6.52
N SER A 170 -24.61 -12.90 7.62
CA SER A 170 -25.56 -13.02 8.73
C SER A 170 -25.78 -11.72 9.50
N ASP A 171 -24.87 -10.75 9.37
CA ASP A 171 -24.90 -9.50 10.12
C ASP A 171 -25.62 -8.37 9.36
N LEU A 172 -26.08 -8.64 8.15
CA LEU A 172 -26.70 -7.64 7.27
C LEU A 172 -28.11 -7.27 7.73
N VAL A 173 -28.26 -6.01 8.14
CA VAL A 173 -29.52 -5.35 8.49
C VAL A 173 -29.55 -3.98 7.80
N LEU A 174 -29.62 -4.01 6.47
CA LEU A 174 -29.48 -2.83 5.64
C LEU A 174 -30.78 -2.03 5.53
N LYS A 175 -30.67 -0.70 5.45
CA LYS A 175 -31.79 0.20 5.13
C LYS A 175 -32.55 -0.24 3.88
N GLU A 176 -33.85 0.02 3.90
CA GLU A 176 -34.77 -0.26 2.79
C GLU A 176 -34.28 0.30 1.45
N THR A 177 -33.78 1.53 1.45
CA THR A 177 -33.23 2.19 0.24
C THR A 177 -32.09 1.43 -0.41
N VAL A 178 -31.22 0.79 0.37
CA VAL A 178 -30.14 -0.07 -0.15
C VAL A 178 -30.74 -1.35 -0.72
N ARG A 179 -31.66 -1.98 0.01
CA ARG A 179 -32.32 -3.22 -0.41
C ARG A 179 -33.09 -3.05 -1.72
N GLU A 180 -33.81 -1.93 -1.88
CA GLU A 180 -34.52 -1.58 -3.12
C GLU A 180 -33.56 -1.39 -4.29
N ALA A 181 -32.44 -0.68 -4.08
CA ALA A 181 -31.44 -0.48 -5.12
C ALA A 181 -30.79 -1.80 -5.55
N VAL A 182 -30.55 -2.72 -4.60
CA VAL A 182 -30.05 -4.07 -4.88
C VAL A 182 -31.09 -4.89 -5.65
N ALA A 183 -32.35 -4.89 -5.21
CA ALA A 183 -33.44 -5.59 -5.90
C ALA A 183 -33.66 -5.07 -7.33
N ALA A 184 -33.45 -3.78 -7.56
CA ALA A 184 -33.52 -3.15 -8.88
C ALA A 184 -32.25 -3.33 -9.74
N GLY A 185 -31.23 -4.05 -9.25
CA GLY A 185 -29.95 -4.26 -9.95
C GLY A 185 -29.10 -2.99 -10.10
N LYS A 186 -29.39 -1.93 -9.33
CA LYS A 186 -28.70 -0.64 -9.39
C LYS A 186 -27.47 -0.57 -8.47
N PHE A 187 -27.39 -1.48 -7.50
CA PHE A 187 -26.28 -1.62 -6.56
C PHE A 187 -26.09 -3.09 -6.20
N HIS A 188 -24.87 -3.49 -5.84
CA HIS A 188 -24.54 -4.91 -5.63
C HIS A 188 -23.82 -5.14 -4.31
N ILE A 189 -23.98 -6.34 -3.76
CA ILE A 189 -23.23 -6.79 -2.59
C ILE A 189 -22.61 -8.14 -2.95
N TRP A 190 -21.28 -8.20 -3.00
CA TRP A 190 -20.53 -9.42 -3.26
C TRP A 190 -19.97 -9.95 -1.96
N ALA A 191 -20.38 -11.14 -1.56
CA ALA A 191 -19.73 -11.87 -0.49
C ALA A 191 -18.62 -12.75 -1.06
N VAL A 192 -17.46 -12.77 -0.41
CA VAL A 192 -16.26 -13.52 -0.83
C VAL A 192 -15.64 -14.28 0.35
N ASP A 193 -15.01 -15.41 0.06
CA ASP A 193 -14.37 -16.28 1.06
C ASP A 193 -12.86 -16.16 1.01
N THR A 194 -12.31 -15.89 -0.17
CA THR A 194 -10.86 -15.83 -0.42
C THR A 194 -10.45 -14.59 -1.21
N VAL A 195 -9.15 -14.28 -1.17
CA VAL A 195 -8.53 -13.26 -2.03
C VAL A 195 -8.75 -13.56 -3.51
N ASP A 196 -8.76 -14.84 -3.89
CA ASP A 196 -8.99 -15.25 -5.28
C ASP A 196 -10.37 -14.81 -5.76
N ASP A 197 -11.42 -15.06 -4.97
CA ASP A 197 -12.79 -14.65 -5.29
C ASP A 197 -12.88 -13.13 -5.51
N GLY A 198 -12.26 -12.37 -4.60
CA GLY A 198 -12.32 -10.92 -4.67
C GLY A 198 -11.54 -10.33 -5.84
N LEU A 199 -10.40 -10.91 -6.21
CA LEU A 199 -9.67 -10.52 -7.41
C LEU A 199 -10.54 -10.69 -8.67
N GLU A 200 -11.27 -11.80 -8.78
CA GLU A 200 -12.13 -12.07 -9.93
C GLU A 200 -13.29 -11.07 -10.00
N VAL A 201 -13.91 -10.72 -8.87
CA VAL A 201 -14.97 -9.69 -8.80
C VAL A 201 -14.44 -8.32 -9.21
N LEU A 202 -13.30 -7.91 -8.63
CA LEU A 202 -12.74 -6.57 -8.78
C LEU A 202 -12.17 -6.29 -10.18
N THR A 203 -11.70 -7.32 -10.88
CA THR A 203 -10.97 -7.16 -12.13
C THR A 203 -11.65 -7.83 -13.33
N GLY A 204 -12.50 -8.83 -13.09
CA GLY A 204 -13.03 -9.71 -14.14
C GLY A 204 -12.00 -10.72 -14.69
N ALA A 205 -10.78 -10.73 -14.18
CA ALA A 205 -9.71 -11.64 -14.59
C ALA A 205 -9.50 -12.75 -13.55
N LYS A 206 -9.13 -13.95 -14.02
CA LYS A 206 -8.85 -15.09 -13.14
C LYS A 206 -7.63 -14.84 -12.25
N ALA A 207 -7.76 -15.13 -10.95
CA ALA A 207 -6.64 -15.07 -10.00
C ALA A 207 -5.52 -16.03 -10.43
N GLY A 208 -5.91 -17.27 -10.72
CA GLY A 208 -5.07 -18.36 -11.23
C GLY A 208 -4.61 -19.31 -10.14
N LYS A 209 -4.30 -20.55 -10.52
CA LYS A 209 -3.87 -21.61 -9.59
C LYS A 209 -2.51 -22.13 -9.98
N ARG A 210 -1.69 -22.53 -8.99
CA ARG A 210 -0.44 -23.25 -9.24
C ARG A 210 -0.76 -24.67 -9.72
N ASN A 211 -0.04 -25.12 -10.74
CA ASN A 211 -0.09 -26.51 -11.19
C ASN A 211 1.00 -27.35 -10.48
N LYS A 212 1.04 -28.67 -10.77
CA LYS A 212 2.05 -29.59 -10.20
C LYS A 212 3.50 -29.23 -10.54
N SER A 213 3.73 -28.40 -11.56
CA SER A 213 5.07 -27.90 -11.94
C SER A 213 5.44 -26.57 -11.27
N GLY A 214 4.62 -26.10 -10.32
CA GLY A 214 4.83 -24.85 -9.60
C GLY A 214 4.46 -23.59 -10.39
N LYS A 215 3.90 -23.68 -11.59
CA LYS A 215 3.55 -22.51 -12.41
C LYS A 215 2.09 -22.11 -12.24
N PHE A 216 1.81 -20.81 -12.15
CA PHE A 216 0.44 -20.29 -12.19
C PHE A 216 -0.21 -20.47 -13.57
N THR A 217 -1.54 -20.52 -13.57
CA THR A 217 -2.36 -20.49 -14.79
C THR A 217 -1.93 -19.34 -15.70
N ARG A 218 -1.60 -19.64 -16.97
CA ARG A 218 -1.08 -18.64 -17.91
C ARG A 218 -2.07 -17.48 -18.07
N GLY A 219 -1.55 -16.26 -18.02
CA GLY A 219 -2.34 -15.03 -18.19
C GLY A 219 -3.15 -14.61 -16.96
N SER A 220 -3.14 -15.40 -15.89
CA SER A 220 -3.80 -15.04 -14.64
C SER A 220 -3.11 -13.89 -13.91
N ILE A 221 -3.79 -13.32 -12.92
CA ILE A 221 -3.25 -12.24 -12.09
C ILE A 221 -1.98 -12.70 -11.38
N TYR A 222 -2.00 -13.86 -10.71
CA TYR A 222 -0.83 -14.36 -10.01
C TYR A 222 0.35 -14.69 -10.94
N ALA A 223 0.10 -15.17 -12.17
CA ALA A 223 1.17 -15.35 -13.14
C ALA A 223 1.84 -14.01 -13.51
N LYS A 224 1.05 -12.94 -13.69
CA LYS A 224 1.57 -11.59 -13.96
C LYS A 224 2.36 -11.02 -12.78
N VAL A 225 1.89 -11.25 -11.55
CA VAL A 225 2.61 -10.86 -10.33
C VAL A 225 3.98 -11.54 -10.26
N GLU A 226 4.02 -12.86 -10.45
CA GLU A 226 5.26 -13.66 -10.40
C GLU A 226 6.25 -13.21 -11.50
N GLU A 227 5.76 -12.97 -12.72
CA GLU A 227 6.57 -12.42 -13.81
C GLU A 227 7.16 -11.04 -13.46
N ARG A 228 6.36 -10.16 -12.87
CA ARG A 228 6.81 -8.82 -12.43
C ARG A 228 7.88 -8.91 -11.36
N MET A 229 7.72 -9.77 -10.36
CA MET A 229 8.70 -9.97 -9.29
C MET A 229 10.02 -10.52 -9.83
N ARG A 230 9.95 -11.49 -10.74
CA ARG A 230 11.14 -12.01 -11.41
C ARG A 230 11.88 -10.92 -12.18
N LEU A 231 11.16 -10.08 -12.92
CA LEU A 231 11.75 -8.94 -13.62
C LEU A 231 12.44 -7.96 -12.65
N PHE A 232 11.85 -7.70 -11.49
CA PHE A 232 12.48 -6.85 -10.48
C PHE A 232 13.76 -7.47 -9.91
N SER A 233 13.74 -8.78 -9.61
CA SER A 233 14.92 -9.52 -9.15
C SER A 233 16.06 -9.47 -10.18
N GLU A 234 15.76 -9.76 -11.45
CA GLU A 234 16.75 -9.71 -12.54
C GLU A 234 17.37 -8.31 -12.71
N ARG A 235 16.56 -7.25 -12.58
CA ARG A 235 17.03 -5.87 -12.66
C ARG A 235 17.87 -5.47 -11.44
N ALA A 236 17.47 -5.90 -10.25
CA ALA A 236 18.21 -5.65 -9.01
C ALA A 236 19.60 -6.31 -9.05
N GLU A 237 19.68 -7.55 -9.54
CA GLU A 237 20.96 -8.27 -9.72
C GLU A 237 21.87 -7.57 -10.74
N LYS A 238 21.33 -7.17 -11.90
CA LYS A 238 22.10 -6.42 -12.90
C LYS A 238 22.65 -5.11 -12.34
N HIS A 239 21.83 -4.38 -11.59
CA HIS A 239 22.25 -3.12 -10.97
C HIS A 239 23.35 -3.36 -9.93
N ARG A 240 23.21 -4.38 -9.08
CA ARG A 240 24.23 -4.74 -8.07
C ARG A 240 25.57 -5.09 -8.71
N LYS A 241 25.56 -5.88 -9.79
CA LYS A 241 26.77 -6.21 -10.57
C LYS A 241 27.40 -4.98 -11.20
N SER A 242 26.60 -4.08 -11.79
CA SER A 242 27.14 -2.83 -12.37
C SER A 242 27.81 -1.93 -11.33
N LEU A 243 27.29 -1.89 -10.10
CA LEU A 243 27.88 -1.15 -8.99
C LEU A 243 29.19 -1.79 -8.54
N SER A 244 29.25 -3.12 -8.40
CA SER A 244 30.47 -3.82 -8.02
C SER A 244 31.59 -3.68 -9.07
N ASP A 245 31.22 -3.69 -10.35
CA ASP A 245 32.19 -3.54 -11.45
C ASP A 245 32.72 -2.11 -11.54
N SER A 246 31.87 -1.11 -11.25
CA SER A 246 32.28 0.30 -11.18
C SER A 246 33.19 0.58 -9.97
N GLN A 247 32.92 -0.05 -8.83
CA GLN A 247 33.76 0.06 -7.63
C GLN A 247 35.13 -0.60 -7.81
N LYS A 248 35.21 -1.73 -8.53
CA LYS A 248 36.49 -2.36 -8.88
C LYS A 248 37.31 -1.49 -9.84
N LYS A 249 36.68 -0.89 -10.85
CA LYS A 249 37.38 0.03 -11.78
C LYS A 249 37.92 1.28 -11.09
N ASN A 250 37.17 1.88 -10.18
CA ASN A 250 37.63 3.05 -9.42
C ASN A 250 38.74 2.72 -8.40
N ALA A 251 38.87 1.46 -7.99
CA ALA A 251 39.96 0.99 -7.12
C ALA A 251 41.25 0.65 -7.90
N GLU A 252 41.16 0.50 -9.23
CA GLU A 252 42.29 0.24 -10.13
C GLU A 252 42.83 1.51 -10.81
N GLU A 253 42.18 2.67 -10.65
CA GLU A 253 42.76 3.96 -11.08
C GLU A 253 43.94 4.36 -10.17
N PRO A 254 45.13 4.68 -10.73
CA PRO A 254 46.27 5.08 -9.92
C PRO A 254 45.95 6.39 -9.18
N ALA A 255 46.31 6.44 -7.90
CA ALA A 255 46.14 7.64 -7.07
C ALA A 255 46.77 8.86 -7.76
N PRO A 256 46.11 10.03 -7.74
CA PRO A 256 46.70 11.25 -8.30
C PRO A 256 48.05 11.52 -7.63
N PRO A 257 49.05 12.03 -8.38
CA PRO A 257 50.38 12.27 -7.85
C PRO A 257 50.29 13.17 -6.62
N LYS A 258 50.97 12.77 -5.54
CA LYS A 258 51.08 13.59 -4.32
C LYS A 258 51.84 14.85 -4.69
N ASN A 259 51.19 16.01 -4.61
CA ASN A 259 51.88 17.29 -4.68
C ASN A 259 52.76 17.42 -3.43
N ASP A 260 54.05 17.73 -3.61
CA ASP A 260 54.97 18.01 -2.52
C ASP A 260 54.46 19.17 -1.65
N PRO A 261 54.68 19.14 -0.33
CA PRO A 261 54.22 20.20 0.56
C PRO A 261 54.94 21.53 0.25
N PRO A 262 54.24 22.67 0.36
CA PRO A 262 54.85 23.97 0.07
C PRO A 262 55.95 24.31 1.09
N GLU A 263 57.08 24.83 0.59
CA GLU A 263 58.21 25.33 1.38
C GLU A 263 57.75 26.35 2.44
N GLU A 264 58.09 26.10 3.71
CA GLU A 264 57.91 27.05 4.80
C GLU A 264 58.88 28.23 4.64
N ASN A 265 58.34 29.45 4.53
CA ASN A 265 59.14 30.67 4.63
C ASN A 265 59.57 30.95 6.09
N PRO A 266 60.78 31.51 6.31
CA PRO A 266 61.36 31.67 7.65
C PRO A 266 60.69 32.78 8.49
N PRO A 267 60.86 32.77 9.83
CA PRO A 267 60.02 33.51 10.76
C PRO A 267 60.42 34.98 10.91
N GLN A 268 59.43 35.88 10.96
CA GLN A 268 59.63 37.29 11.32
C GLN A 268 59.42 37.56 12.82
N GLU A 269 60.30 38.40 13.38
CA GLU A 269 60.48 38.71 14.80
C GLU A 269 59.33 39.47 15.51
N LYS A 270 59.31 39.32 16.83
CA LYS A 270 58.33 39.82 17.79
C LYS A 270 58.40 41.34 18.03
N GLY A 271 57.24 42.00 18.01
CA GLY A 271 56.98 43.31 18.63
C GLY A 271 56.14 43.18 19.91
N LYS A 272 56.55 43.88 20.98
CA LYS A 272 56.05 43.80 22.37
C LYS A 272 54.81 44.67 22.67
N GLU A 273 54.19 44.38 23.83
CA GLU A 273 53.29 45.21 24.68
C GLU A 273 51.83 45.44 24.21
N LYS A 274 50.78 45.50 25.05
CA LYS A 274 50.60 45.71 26.50
C LYS A 274 49.19 45.22 26.94
N LYS A 275 49.06 44.78 28.20
CA LYS A 275 47.83 44.39 28.91
C LYS A 275 46.81 45.55 29.03
N LYS A 276 45.49 45.24 29.00
CA LYS A 276 44.48 45.91 29.87
C LYS A 276 43.24 45.02 30.09
N LYS A 277 42.97 44.74 31.39
CA LYS A 277 41.73 44.16 31.94
C LYS A 277 40.59 45.21 31.95
N LYS A 278 39.33 44.79 31.76
CA LYS A 278 38.09 45.18 32.52
C LYS A 278 36.87 44.55 31.80
N ARG A 279 36.17 43.58 32.40
CA ARG A 279 35.06 43.65 33.41
C ARG A 279 33.65 43.62 32.77
N LYS A 280 32.92 42.52 33.04
CA LYS A 280 31.47 42.36 33.31
C LYS A 280 30.45 43.05 32.36
N LYS A 281 29.51 42.27 31.81
CA LYS A 281 28.14 42.11 32.35
C LYS A 281 27.32 41.04 31.60
N LYS A 282 26.63 40.22 32.41
CA LYS A 282 25.46 39.39 32.08
C LYS A 282 24.20 40.28 32.05
N THR A 283 23.33 40.10 31.06
CA THR A 283 21.84 40.20 31.05
C THR A 283 21.44 40.06 29.57
N LEU A 284 20.44 39.31 29.11
CA LEU A 284 19.30 38.61 29.70
C LEU A 284 19.07 37.34 28.84
#